data_AF-A0A200QBP8-F1
#
_entry.id   AF-A0A200QBP8-F1
#
_cell.length_a   1.000
_cell.length_b   1.000
_cell.length_c   1.000
_cell.angle_alpha   90.00
_cell.angle_beta   90.00
_cell.angle_gamma   90.00
#
_symmetry.space_group_name_H-M   'P 1'
#
loop_
_entity.id
_entity.type
_entity.pdbx_description
1 polymer ?
#
loop_
_entity_poly.entity_id
_entity_poly.type
_entity_poly.pdbx_seq_one_letter_code
_entity_poly.pdbx_strand_id
1 'polypeptide(L)'
;MEAANQAKIDVAEAKMKGEVGAKLREGQTTQNAAKIDAETKIIATQRQGEGRKEEIKVKTEVKIFENQREADVAEANAELATKKARWAQLAQLAEVESVKAVAIKEAELQREVELKNALNQTEKLKAELLSKASVEYDIKVQEANWELYKKQKEAEAVLYENEKAAEAQRLAAEATLFARKQAADGELYAKIKEAEGLVAIVEAQGVYVRTLLEAFNGNYAALRDYLMINGGMFQEIAKVNASAIQGLQPKISIWTTNGASGDNNIVDGAAGAMKEVAGVYKMLPPLFQTVDEQTGMVPPSWLARSTNSTISHQ
;
A
#
# COMPACT_ATOMS: atom_id res chain seq x y z
N MET A 1 -114.93 91.23 -154.93
CA MET A 1 -113.52 90.91 -154.61
C MET A 1 -113.21 91.46 -153.22
N GLU A 2 -113.44 90.69 -152.15
CA GLU A 2 -113.07 91.11 -150.78
C GLU A 2 -112.99 89.96 -149.74
N ALA A 3 -113.31 88.71 -150.11
CA ALA A 3 -113.26 87.57 -149.18
C ALA A 3 -111.94 86.77 -149.18
N ALA A 4 -111.05 87.00 -150.16
CA ALA A 4 -109.84 86.18 -150.34
C ALA A 4 -108.61 86.68 -149.56
N ASN A 5 -108.59 87.95 -149.12
CA ASN A 5 -107.47 88.51 -148.35
C ASN A 5 -107.62 88.34 -146.84
N GLN A 6 -108.85 88.26 -146.32
CA GLN A 6 -109.09 88.09 -144.87
C GLN A 6 -108.64 86.70 -144.36
N ALA A 7 -108.84 85.65 -145.16
CA ALA A 7 -108.50 84.27 -144.78
C ALA A 7 -106.98 83.99 -144.68
N LYS A 8 -106.13 84.79 -145.33
CA LYS A 8 -104.66 84.61 -145.24
C LYS A 8 -104.08 85.23 -143.97
N ILE A 9 -104.73 86.25 -143.40
CA ILE A 9 -104.25 86.95 -142.21
C ILE A 9 -104.56 86.12 -140.95
N ASP A 10 -105.76 85.55 -140.85
CA ASP A 10 -106.15 84.73 -139.69
C ASP A 10 -105.34 83.42 -139.58
N VAL A 11 -104.95 82.83 -140.71
CA VAL A 11 -104.13 81.60 -140.74
C VAL A 11 -102.68 81.86 -140.29
N ALA A 12 -102.14 83.06 -140.53
CA ALA A 12 -100.80 83.43 -140.07
C ALA A 12 -100.78 83.71 -138.55
N GLU A 13 -101.81 84.37 -138.03
CA GLU A 13 -101.89 84.73 -136.61
C GLU A 13 -102.12 83.50 -135.71
N ALA A 14 -102.90 82.51 -136.18
CA ALA A 14 -103.09 81.25 -135.48
C ALA A 14 -101.81 80.38 -135.42
N LYS A 15 -100.99 80.38 -136.48
CA LYS A 15 -99.69 79.68 -136.49
C LYS A 15 -98.70 80.29 -135.50
N MET A 16 -98.65 81.62 -135.41
CA MET A 16 -97.73 82.31 -134.51
C MET A 16 -98.10 82.08 -133.03
N LYS A 17 -99.39 82.09 -132.65
CA LYS A 17 -99.82 81.74 -131.28
C LYS A 17 -99.55 80.29 -130.90
N GLY A 18 -99.68 79.35 -131.84
CA GLY A 18 -99.37 77.94 -131.63
C GLY A 18 -97.87 77.70 -131.39
N GLU A 19 -96.99 78.30 -132.21
CA GLU A 19 -95.53 78.16 -132.04
C GLU A 19 -95.02 78.82 -130.76
N VAL A 20 -95.55 79.98 -130.37
CA VAL A 20 -95.17 80.65 -129.11
C VAL A 20 -95.64 79.85 -127.89
N GLY A 21 -96.86 79.28 -127.91
CA GLY A 21 -97.36 78.42 -126.85
C GLY A 21 -96.63 77.07 -126.75
N ALA A 22 -96.13 76.54 -127.86
CA ALA A 22 -95.30 75.34 -127.88
C ALA A 22 -93.91 75.60 -127.26
N LYS A 23 -93.23 76.67 -127.67
CA LYS A 23 -91.91 77.05 -127.12
C LYS A 23 -91.97 77.46 -125.65
N LEU A 24 -93.05 78.11 -125.20
CA LEU A 24 -93.22 78.46 -123.78
C LEU A 24 -93.36 77.21 -122.91
N ARG A 25 -94.14 76.21 -123.36
CA ARG A 25 -94.25 74.92 -122.67
C ARG A 25 -92.92 74.17 -122.68
N GLU A 26 -92.20 74.17 -123.79
CA GLU A 26 -90.89 73.53 -123.89
C GLU A 26 -89.87 74.17 -122.93
N GLY A 27 -89.84 75.51 -122.86
CA GLY A 27 -89.01 76.27 -121.89
C GLY A 27 -89.39 76.03 -120.44
N GLN A 28 -90.69 75.94 -120.12
CA GLN A 28 -91.15 75.56 -118.78
C GLN A 28 -90.78 74.12 -118.43
N THR A 29 -90.83 73.20 -119.41
CA THR A 29 -90.46 71.80 -119.21
C THR A 29 -88.96 71.67 -118.97
N THR A 30 -88.13 72.43 -119.70
CA THR A 30 -86.68 72.46 -119.47
C THR A 30 -86.32 73.14 -118.14
N GLN A 31 -87.00 74.22 -117.74
CA GLN A 31 -86.80 74.82 -116.42
C GLN A 31 -87.20 73.87 -115.29
N ASN A 32 -88.34 73.18 -115.40
CA ASN A 32 -88.77 72.22 -114.40
C ASN A 32 -87.82 71.02 -114.32
N ALA A 33 -87.35 70.51 -115.46
CA ALA A 33 -86.35 69.44 -115.48
C ALA A 33 -85.02 69.88 -114.83
N ALA A 34 -84.54 71.10 -115.12
CA ALA A 34 -83.33 71.64 -114.49
C ALA A 34 -83.50 71.88 -112.98
N LYS A 35 -84.68 72.34 -112.55
CA LYS A 35 -85.00 72.54 -111.13
C LYS A 35 -85.06 71.21 -110.38
N ILE A 36 -85.70 70.19 -110.96
CA ILE A 36 -85.75 68.84 -110.37
C ILE A 36 -84.36 68.20 -110.33
N ASP A 37 -83.53 68.34 -111.37
CA ASP A 37 -82.15 67.80 -111.36
C ASP A 37 -81.27 68.50 -110.31
N ALA A 38 -81.42 69.83 -110.16
CA ALA A 38 -80.73 70.58 -109.11
C ALA A 38 -81.20 70.15 -107.70
N GLU A 39 -82.51 70.05 -107.47
CA GLU A 39 -83.08 69.57 -106.21
C GLU A 39 -82.66 68.12 -105.92
N THR A 40 -82.63 67.26 -106.94
CA THR A 40 -82.19 65.85 -106.80
C THR A 40 -80.69 65.77 -106.46
N LYS A 41 -79.85 66.60 -107.08
CA LYS A 41 -78.42 66.70 -106.72
C LYS A 41 -78.20 67.23 -105.31
N ILE A 42 -78.98 68.21 -104.87
CA ILE A 42 -78.92 68.73 -103.50
C ILE A 42 -79.35 67.65 -102.50
N ILE A 43 -80.46 66.96 -102.76
CA ILE A 43 -80.93 65.86 -101.89
C ILE A 43 -79.94 64.69 -101.88
N ALA A 44 -79.37 64.33 -103.03
CA ALA A 44 -78.37 63.27 -103.13
C ALA A 44 -77.08 63.62 -102.37
N THR A 45 -76.58 64.85 -102.51
CA THR A 45 -75.40 65.32 -101.78
C THR A 45 -75.66 65.47 -100.28
N GLN A 46 -76.86 65.92 -99.89
CA GLN A 46 -77.26 66.00 -98.48
C GLN A 46 -77.39 64.62 -97.85
N ARG A 47 -78.07 63.66 -98.49
CA ARG A 47 -78.15 62.27 -98.04
C ARG A 47 -76.78 61.60 -97.97
N GLN A 48 -75.89 61.90 -98.92
CA GLN A 48 -74.52 61.38 -98.88
C GLN A 48 -73.71 62.02 -97.73
N GLY A 49 -73.91 63.30 -97.44
CA GLY A 49 -73.29 63.98 -96.30
C GLY A 49 -73.80 63.45 -94.96
N GLU A 50 -75.10 63.22 -94.83
CA GLU A 50 -75.74 62.60 -93.65
C GLU A 50 -75.29 61.15 -93.48
N GLY A 51 -75.27 60.35 -94.55
CA GLY A 51 -74.77 58.98 -94.54
C GLY A 51 -73.30 58.91 -94.12
N ARG A 52 -72.44 59.80 -94.63
CA ARG A 52 -71.04 59.89 -94.20
C ARG A 52 -70.90 60.33 -92.73
N LYS A 53 -71.73 61.26 -92.25
CA LYS A 53 -71.71 61.66 -90.83
C LYS A 53 -72.10 60.49 -89.93
N GLU A 54 -73.13 59.74 -90.30
CA GLU A 54 -73.57 58.59 -89.52
C GLU A 54 -72.56 57.44 -89.59
N GLU A 55 -71.96 57.18 -90.76
CA GLU A 55 -70.84 56.24 -90.87
C GLU A 55 -69.65 56.63 -90.00
N ILE A 56 -69.31 57.92 -89.95
CA ILE A 56 -68.21 58.41 -89.10
C ILE A 56 -68.58 58.25 -87.63
N LYS A 57 -69.80 58.58 -87.21
CA LYS A 57 -70.26 58.38 -85.83
C LYS A 57 -70.21 56.91 -85.45
N VAL A 58 -70.81 56.03 -86.24
CA VAL A 58 -70.80 54.57 -86.00
C VAL A 58 -69.37 54.04 -85.94
N LYS A 59 -68.49 54.44 -86.87
CA LYS A 59 -67.07 54.05 -86.83
C LYS A 59 -66.35 54.58 -85.58
N THR A 60 -66.70 55.76 -85.10
CA THR A 60 -66.09 56.35 -83.91
C THR A 60 -66.60 55.66 -82.65
N GLU A 61 -67.89 55.37 -82.55
CA GLU A 61 -68.49 54.60 -81.46
C GLU A 61 -67.95 53.17 -81.41
N VAL A 62 -67.83 52.50 -82.56
CA VAL A 62 -67.19 51.18 -82.66
C VAL A 62 -65.74 51.24 -82.17
N LYS A 63 -64.95 52.23 -82.59
CA LYS A 63 -63.57 52.40 -82.11
C LYS A 63 -63.48 52.70 -80.62
N ILE A 64 -64.38 53.51 -80.07
CA ILE A 64 -64.44 53.78 -78.63
C ILE A 64 -64.76 52.49 -77.87
N PHE A 65 -65.72 51.70 -78.35
CA PHE A 65 -66.08 50.42 -77.76
C PHE A 65 -64.95 49.39 -77.86
N GLU A 66 -64.26 49.31 -79.00
CA GLU A 66 -63.08 48.46 -79.19
C GLU A 66 -61.97 48.84 -78.22
N ASN A 67 -61.64 50.14 -78.11
CA ASN A 67 -60.63 50.63 -77.16
C ASN A 67 -61.02 50.37 -75.70
N GLN A 68 -62.30 50.56 -75.35
CA GLN A 68 -62.81 50.29 -74.00
C GLN A 68 -62.69 48.81 -73.66
N ARG A 69 -63.11 47.93 -74.59
CA ARG A 69 -63.00 46.49 -74.42
C ARG A 69 -61.55 46.02 -74.36
N GLU A 70 -60.66 46.62 -75.15
CA GLU A 70 -59.24 46.33 -75.12
C GLU A 70 -58.60 46.78 -73.80
N ALA A 71 -59.00 47.93 -73.26
CA ALA A 71 -58.60 48.39 -71.93
C ALA A 71 -59.09 47.45 -70.82
N ASP A 72 -60.36 47.05 -70.86
CA ASP A 72 -60.95 46.11 -69.90
C ASP A 72 -60.24 44.74 -69.95
N VAL A 73 -59.91 44.26 -71.16
CA VAL A 73 -59.15 43.02 -71.36
C VAL A 73 -57.71 43.17 -70.86
N ALA A 74 -57.07 44.31 -71.09
CA ALA A 74 -55.72 44.58 -70.59
C ALA A 74 -55.69 44.65 -69.05
N GLU A 75 -56.67 45.30 -68.43
CA GLU A 75 -56.83 45.38 -66.97
C GLU A 75 -57.09 43.98 -66.39
N ALA A 76 -58.02 43.22 -66.95
CA ALA A 76 -58.28 41.84 -66.52
C ALA A 76 -57.06 40.93 -66.68
N ASN A 77 -56.27 41.09 -67.75
CA ASN A 77 -55.03 40.34 -67.95
C ASN A 77 -53.94 40.76 -66.95
N ALA A 78 -53.82 42.05 -66.62
CA ALA A 78 -52.91 42.54 -65.59
C ALA A 78 -53.29 42.02 -64.20
N GLU A 79 -54.58 42.04 -63.86
CA GLU A 79 -55.09 41.43 -62.64
C GLU A 79 -54.84 39.93 -62.58
N LEU A 80 -55.11 39.21 -63.68
CA LEU A 80 -54.84 37.78 -63.78
C LEU A 80 -53.34 37.50 -63.60
N ALA A 81 -52.47 38.31 -64.19
CA ALA A 81 -51.02 38.19 -64.06
C ALA A 81 -50.56 38.43 -62.61
N THR A 82 -51.07 39.47 -61.95
CA THR A 82 -50.74 39.74 -60.53
C THR A 82 -51.25 38.63 -59.61
N LYS A 83 -52.47 38.12 -59.85
CA LYS A 83 -53.00 36.96 -59.13
C LYS A 83 -52.11 35.75 -59.38
N LYS A 84 -51.82 35.37 -60.63
CA LYS A 84 -50.92 34.25 -60.95
C LYS A 84 -49.56 34.37 -60.26
N ALA A 85 -48.95 35.56 -60.25
CA ALA A 85 -47.69 35.81 -59.57
C ALA A 85 -47.80 35.62 -58.04
N ARG A 86 -48.86 36.12 -57.40
CA ARG A 86 -49.10 35.92 -55.96
C ARG A 86 -49.30 34.44 -55.62
N TRP A 87 -50.05 33.70 -56.43
CA TRP A 87 -50.26 32.27 -56.20
C TRP A 87 -48.96 31.47 -56.38
N ALA A 88 -48.15 31.82 -57.38
CA ALA A 88 -46.82 31.23 -57.56
C ALA A 88 -45.89 31.54 -56.37
N GLN A 89 -45.90 32.77 -55.85
CA GLN A 89 -45.14 33.15 -54.66
C GLN A 89 -45.62 32.38 -53.42
N LEU A 90 -46.94 32.26 -53.21
CA LEU A 90 -47.50 31.49 -52.10
C LEU A 90 -47.14 30.00 -52.19
N ALA A 91 -47.18 29.41 -53.39
CA ALA A 91 -46.77 28.03 -53.61
C ALA A 91 -45.28 27.82 -53.31
N GLN A 92 -44.41 28.74 -53.77
CA GLN A 92 -42.98 28.69 -53.46
C GLN A 92 -42.69 28.91 -51.97
N LEU A 93 -43.42 29.81 -51.31
CA LEU A 93 -43.27 30.04 -49.88
C LEU A 93 -43.66 28.80 -49.09
N ALA A 94 -44.81 28.18 -49.40
CA ALA A 94 -45.25 26.95 -48.76
C ALA A 94 -44.25 25.80 -48.93
N GLU A 95 -43.63 25.68 -50.11
CA GLU A 95 -42.58 24.67 -50.35
C GLU A 95 -41.29 24.96 -49.58
N VAL A 96 -40.86 26.22 -49.51
CA VAL A 96 -39.67 26.58 -48.73
C VAL A 96 -39.93 26.41 -47.23
N GLU A 97 -41.12 26.75 -46.74
CA GLU A 97 -41.52 26.56 -45.35
C GLU A 97 -41.57 25.07 -44.98
N SER A 98 -42.09 24.21 -45.86
CA SER A 98 -42.11 22.76 -45.62
C SER A 98 -40.69 22.19 -45.57
N VAL A 99 -39.82 22.55 -46.52
CA VAL A 99 -38.41 22.12 -46.55
C VAL A 99 -37.65 22.62 -45.33
N LYS A 100 -37.84 23.89 -44.93
CA LYS A 100 -37.21 24.44 -43.73
C LYS A 100 -37.72 23.77 -42.45
N ALA A 101 -39.02 23.47 -42.36
CA ALA A 101 -39.58 22.76 -41.21
C ALA A 101 -38.98 21.35 -41.08
N VAL A 102 -38.83 20.63 -42.20
CA VAL A 102 -38.14 19.33 -42.23
C VAL A 102 -36.67 19.49 -41.82
N ALA A 103 -35.95 20.48 -42.34
CA ALA A 103 -34.54 20.71 -42.01
C ALA A 103 -34.33 21.06 -40.53
N ILE A 104 -35.21 21.87 -39.93
CA ILE A 104 -35.15 22.18 -38.50
C ILE A 104 -35.38 20.91 -37.68
N LYS A 105 -36.38 20.10 -38.05
CA LYS A 105 -36.67 18.83 -37.36
C LYS A 105 -35.52 17.84 -37.46
N GLU A 106 -34.87 17.76 -38.63
CA GLU A 106 -33.71 16.90 -38.82
C GLU A 106 -32.51 17.39 -38.00
N ALA A 107 -32.25 18.70 -37.94
CA ALA A 107 -31.19 19.27 -37.10
C ALA A 107 -31.47 19.08 -35.60
N GLU A 108 -32.71 19.25 -35.15
CA GLU A 108 -33.14 18.95 -33.77
C GLU A 108 -32.89 17.46 -33.44
N LEU A 109 -33.28 16.56 -34.35
CA LEU A 109 -33.11 15.12 -34.16
C LEU A 109 -31.63 14.72 -34.14
N GLN A 110 -30.80 15.27 -35.03
CA GLN A 110 -29.35 15.04 -35.04
C GLN A 110 -28.72 15.49 -33.72
N ARG A 111 -29.08 16.69 -33.23
CA ARG A 111 -28.62 17.17 -31.92
C ARG A 111 -29.02 16.25 -30.79
N GLU A 112 -30.26 15.72 -30.80
CA GLU A 112 -30.73 14.78 -29.79
C GLU A 112 -29.97 13.45 -29.84
N VAL A 113 -29.71 12.93 -31.04
CA VAL A 113 -28.92 11.70 -31.24
C VAL A 113 -27.48 11.87 -30.74
N GLU A 114 -26.84 12.99 -31.04
CA GLU A 114 -25.49 13.30 -30.54
C GLU A 114 -25.47 13.40 -29.02
N LEU A 115 -26.47 14.06 -28.41
CA LEU A 115 -26.59 14.18 -26.97
C LEU A 115 -26.80 12.81 -26.32
N LYS A 116 -27.70 11.97 -26.87
CA LYS A 116 -27.91 10.60 -26.39
C LYS A 116 -26.66 9.74 -26.55
N ASN A 117 -25.94 9.86 -27.66
CA ASN A 117 -24.69 9.14 -27.87
C ASN A 117 -23.61 9.56 -26.86
N ALA A 118 -23.48 10.87 -26.59
CA ALA A 118 -22.56 11.38 -25.58
C ALA A 118 -22.94 10.88 -24.17
N LEU A 119 -24.22 10.94 -23.79
CA LEU A 119 -24.70 10.41 -22.52
C LEU A 119 -24.41 8.91 -22.40
N ASN A 120 -24.76 8.11 -23.41
CA ASN A 120 -24.47 6.68 -23.42
C ASN A 120 -22.97 6.38 -23.27
N GLN A 121 -22.10 7.17 -23.88
CA GLN A 121 -20.65 7.03 -23.70
C GLN A 121 -20.22 7.37 -22.27
N THR A 122 -20.73 8.45 -21.68
CA THR A 122 -20.43 8.82 -20.29
C THR A 122 -20.95 7.79 -19.29
N GLU A 123 -22.14 7.24 -19.52
CA GLU A 123 -22.72 6.19 -18.69
C GLU A 123 -21.93 4.89 -18.81
N LYS A 124 -21.53 4.50 -20.03
CA LYS A 124 -20.67 3.33 -20.26
C LYS A 124 -19.32 3.48 -19.55
N LEU A 125 -18.66 4.63 -19.71
CA LEU A 125 -17.39 4.91 -19.03
C LEU A 125 -17.56 4.93 -17.51
N LYS A 126 -18.63 5.53 -16.99
CA LYS A 126 -18.95 5.53 -15.57
C LYS A 126 -19.17 4.11 -15.07
N ALA A 127 -19.91 3.27 -15.79
CA ALA A 127 -20.13 1.87 -15.42
C ALA A 127 -18.82 1.06 -15.42
N GLU A 128 -17.98 1.22 -16.45
CA GLU A 128 -16.67 0.55 -16.53
C GLU A 128 -15.74 1.00 -15.40
N LEU A 129 -15.67 2.29 -15.11
CA LEU A 129 -14.83 2.83 -14.04
C LEU A 129 -15.35 2.43 -12.65
N LEU A 130 -16.66 2.50 -12.42
CA LEU A 130 -17.26 2.06 -11.16
C LEU A 130 -17.09 0.57 -10.94
N SER A 131 -17.27 -0.25 -11.98
CA SER A 131 -17.03 -1.69 -11.90
C SER A 131 -15.57 -2.01 -11.59
N LYS A 132 -14.61 -1.37 -12.29
CA LYS A 132 -13.18 -1.53 -11.99
C LYS A 132 -12.84 -1.09 -10.57
N ALA A 133 -13.33 0.08 -10.14
CA ALA A 133 -13.10 0.60 -8.81
C ALA A 133 -13.70 -0.29 -7.70
N SER A 134 -14.88 -0.87 -7.92
CA SER A 134 -15.49 -1.82 -6.98
C SER A 134 -14.66 -3.09 -6.86
N VAL A 135 -14.21 -3.65 -7.99
CA VAL A 135 -13.38 -4.86 -7.98
C VAL A 135 -12.02 -4.58 -7.33
N GLU A 136 -11.37 -3.46 -7.65
CA GLU A 136 -10.10 -3.07 -7.01
C GLU A 136 -10.27 -2.82 -5.51
N TYR A 137 -11.39 -2.22 -5.10
CA TYR A 137 -11.73 -2.04 -3.70
C TYR A 137 -11.87 -3.39 -2.99
N ASP A 138 -12.63 -4.32 -3.57
CA ASP A 138 -12.83 -5.66 -3.01
C ASP A 138 -11.51 -6.43 -2.93
N ILE A 139 -10.65 -6.36 -3.96
CA ILE A 139 -9.31 -6.96 -3.95
C ILE A 139 -8.48 -6.41 -2.79
N LYS A 140 -8.41 -5.08 -2.64
CA LYS A 140 -7.65 -4.45 -1.54
C LYS A 140 -8.18 -4.81 -0.16
N VAL A 141 -9.50 -4.92 -0.01
CA VAL A 141 -10.13 -5.37 1.24
C VAL A 141 -9.76 -6.82 1.55
N GLN A 142 -9.81 -7.71 0.55
CA GLN A 142 -9.41 -9.11 0.72
C GLN A 142 -7.91 -9.25 1.03
N GLU A 143 -7.04 -8.50 0.35
CA GLU A 143 -5.60 -8.46 0.62
C GLU A 143 -5.30 -7.97 2.03
N ALA A 144 -5.91 -6.86 2.46
CA ALA A 144 -5.74 -6.33 3.81
C ALA A 144 -6.24 -7.31 4.89
N ASN A 145 -7.39 -7.96 4.66
CA ASN A 145 -7.92 -8.97 5.56
C ASN A 145 -7.02 -10.22 5.62
N TRP A 146 -6.47 -10.63 4.47
CA TRP A 146 -5.51 -11.74 4.39
C TRP A 146 -4.22 -11.44 5.16
N GLU A 147 -3.64 -10.26 4.98
CA GLU A 147 -2.46 -9.83 5.72
C GLU A 147 -2.70 -9.76 7.23
N LEU A 148 -3.86 -9.25 7.64
CA LEU A 148 -4.26 -9.21 9.03
C LEU A 148 -4.40 -10.62 9.60
N TYR A 149 -5.06 -11.53 8.87
CA TYR A 149 -5.20 -12.93 9.27
C TYR A 149 -3.84 -13.62 9.39
N LYS A 150 -2.94 -13.40 8.44
CA LYS A 150 -1.58 -13.95 8.46
C LYS A 150 -0.82 -13.47 9.70
N LYS A 151 -0.82 -12.16 9.98
CA LYS A 151 -0.18 -11.59 11.18
C LYS A 151 -0.81 -12.10 12.47
N GLN A 152 -2.12 -12.27 12.52
CA GLN A 152 -2.81 -12.85 13.68
C GLN A 152 -2.37 -14.30 13.92
N LYS A 153 -2.29 -15.11 12.86
CA LYS A 153 -1.84 -16.51 12.97
C LYS A 153 -0.37 -16.63 13.33
N GLU A 154 0.48 -15.76 12.81
CA GLU A 154 1.90 -15.69 13.20
C GLU A 154 2.04 -15.28 14.68
N ALA A 155 1.28 -14.26 15.13
CA ALA A 155 1.30 -13.85 16.54
C ALA A 155 0.74 -14.94 17.48
N GLU A 156 -0.33 -15.62 17.08
CA GLU A 156 -0.91 -16.74 17.83
C GLU A 156 0.06 -17.92 17.90
N ALA A 157 0.77 -18.23 16.81
CA ALA A 157 1.81 -19.26 16.80
C ALA A 157 2.96 -18.92 17.76
N VAL A 158 3.45 -17.67 17.75
CA VAL A 158 4.51 -17.22 18.66
C VAL A 158 4.04 -17.26 20.12
N LEU A 159 2.81 -16.85 20.41
CA LEU A 159 2.25 -16.96 21.75
C LEU A 159 2.16 -18.42 22.21
N TYR A 160 1.68 -19.31 21.34
CA TYR A 160 1.57 -20.74 21.64
C TYR A 160 2.94 -21.39 21.87
N GLU A 161 3.95 -21.06 21.06
CA GLU A 161 5.33 -21.52 21.26
C GLU A 161 5.89 -21.04 22.60
N ASN A 162 5.68 -19.77 22.95
CA ASN A 162 6.12 -19.20 24.21
C ASN A 162 5.40 -19.83 25.42
N GLU A 163 4.09 -20.06 25.32
CA GLU A 163 3.31 -20.74 26.37
C GLU A 163 3.82 -22.17 26.58
N LYS A 164 4.08 -22.92 25.50
CA LYS A 164 4.61 -24.28 25.58
C LYS A 164 6.03 -24.32 26.12
N ALA A 165 6.89 -23.37 25.73
CA ALA A 165 8.23 -23.25 26.27
C ALA A 165 8.23 -22.90 27.76
N ALA A 166 7.36 -21.97 28.18
CA ALA A 166 7.20 -21.60 29.60
C ALA A 166 6.64 -22.76 30.43
N GLU A 167 5.66 -23.49 29.90
CA GLU A 167 5.10 -24.69 30.53
C GLU A 167 6.17 -25.78 30.69
N ALA A 168 6.98 -26.02 29.65
CA ALA A 168 8.10 -26.96 29.70
C ALA A 168 9.15 -26.54 30.74
N GLN A 169 9.49 -25.26 30.83
CA GLN A 169 10.40 -24.73 31.84
C GLN A 169 9.83 -24.86 33.26
N ARG A 170 8.52 -24.59 33.45
CA ARG A 170 7.84 -24.81 34.73
C ARG A 170 7.90 -26.28 35.14
N LEU A 171 7.58 -27.18 34.22
CA LEU A 171 7.59 -28.62 34.49
C LEU A 171 9.00 -29.12 34.81
N ALA A 172 10.01 -28.64 34.07
CA ALA A 172 11.41 -28.96 34.34
C ALA A 172 11.85 -28.43 35.72
N ALA A 173 11.51 -27.18 36.06
CA ALA A 173 11.80 -26.60 37.36
C ALA A 173 11.10 -27.37 38.49
N GLU A 174 9.82 -27.70 38.33
CA GLU A 174 9.05 -28.51 39.27
C GLU A 174 9.65 -29.91 39.46
N ALA A 175 10.08 -30.56 38.37
CA ALA A 175 10.78 -31.83 38.43
C ALA A 175 12.11 -31.72 39.20
N THR A 176 12.89 -30.66 38.99
CA THR A 176 14.15 -30.44 39.74
C THR A 176 13.91 -30.16 41.22
N LEU A 177 12.87 -29.39 41.56
CA LEU A 177 12.49 -29.13 42.95
C LEU A 177 12.02 -30.40 43.64
N PHE A 178 11.23 -31.21 42.95
CA PHE A 178 10.76 -32.50 43.45
C PHE A 178 11.92 -33.48 43.68
N ALA A 179 12.86 -33.58 42.74
CA ALA A 179 14.05 -34.41 42.89
C ALA A 179 14.92 -33.96 44.08
N ARG A 180 15.16 -32.65 44.24
CA ARG A 180 15.90 -32.10 45.38
C ARG A 180 15.19 -32.34 46.70
N LYS A 181 13.87 -32.22 46.74
CA LYS A 181 13.07 -32.50 47.93
C LYS A 181 13.20 -33.96 48.34
N GLN A 182 13.04 -34.90 47.40
CA GLN A 182 13.22 -36.32 47.68
C GLN A 182 14.64 -36.67 48.15
N ALA A 183 15.66 -36.07 47.53
CA ALA A 183 17.05 -36.26 47.95
C ALA A 183 17.28 -35.76 49.39
N ALA A 184 16.81 -34.55 49.72
CA ALA A 184 16.92 -33.98 51.06
C ALA A 184 16.13 -34.79 52.10
N ASP A 185 14.91 -35.23 51.77
CA ASP A 185 14.09 -36.09 52.64
C ASP A 185 14.78 -37.44 52.87
N GLY A 186 15.43 -38.00 51.84
CA GLY A 186 16.24 -39.22 51.93
C GLY A 186 17.48 -39.07 52.81
N GLU A 187 18.22 -37.97 52.67
CA GLU A 187 19.37 -37.64 53.52
C GLU A 187 18.96 -37.42 54.97
N LEU A 188 17.86 -36.70 55.21
CA LEU A 188 17.31 -36.49 56.55
C LEU A 188 16.93 -37.83 57.19
N TYR A 189 16.24 -38.70 56.45
CA TYR A 189 15.88 -40.03 56.93
C TYR A 189 17.11 -40.88 57.25
N ALA A 190 18.14 -40.86 56.39
CA ALA A 190 19.40 -41.55 56.64
C ALA A 190 20.08 -41.04 57.92
N LYS A 191 20.15 -39.71 58.12
CA LYS A 191 20.74 -39.11 59.32
C LYS A 191 19.97 -39.43 60.60
N ILE A 192 18.64 -39.47 60.54
CA ILE A 192 17.80 -39.91 61.65
C ILE A 192 18.11 -41.36 62.00
N LYS A 193 18.22 -42.25 61.00
CA LYS A 193 18.54 -43.67 61.22
C LYS A 193 19.95 -43.88 61.73
N GLU A 194 20.93 -43.11 61.25
CA GLU A 194 22.29 -43.10 61.79
C GLU A 194 22.30 -42.65 63.27
N ALA A 195 21.55 -41.60 63.60
CA ALA A 195 21.45 -41.10 64.98
C ALA A 195 20.74 -42.11 65.90
N GLU A 196 19.64 -42.71 65.46
CA GLU A 196 18.95 -43.80 66.18
C GLU A 196 19.89 -45.00 66.41
N GLY A 197 20.70 -45.37 65.41
CA GLY A 197 21.71 -46.41 65.53
C GLY A 197 22.79 -46.10 66.55
N LEU A 198 23.30 -44.85 66.56
CA LEU A 198 24.27 -44.40 67.56
C LEU A 198 23.69 -44.39 68.97
N VAL A 199 22.45 -43.93 69.14
CA VAL A 199 21.74 -43.98 70.44
C VAL A 199 21.64 -45.43 70.92
N ALA A 200 21.22 -46.36 70.05
CA ALA A 200 21.14 -47.78 70.40
C ALA A 200 22.50 -48.38 70.80
N ILE A 201 23.59 -47.99 70.12
CA ILE A 201 24.95 -48.42 70.50
C ILE A 201 25.35 -47.85 71.87
N VAL A 202 25.11 -46.56 72.11
CA VAL A 202 25.42 -45.92 73.41
C VAL A 202 24.58 -46.51 74.53
N GLU A 203 23.30 -46.78 74.29
CA GLU A 203 22.43 -47.48 75.23
C GLU A 203 22.94 -48.89 75.52
N ALA A 204 23.35 -49.64 74.49
CA ALA A 204 23.93 -50.97 74.65
C ALA A 204 25.25 -50.93 75.44
N GLN A 205 26.13 -49.96 75.16
CA GLN A 205 27.35 -49.74 75.93
C GLN A 205 27.05 -49.35 77.38
N GLY A 206 26.07 -48.47 77.61
CA GLY A 206 25.63 -48.06 78.93
C GLY A 206 25.07 -49.23 79.74
N VAL A 207 24.24 -50.07 79.12
CA VAL A 207 23.74 -51.32 79.72
C VAL A 207 24.90 -52.26 80.02
N TYR A 208 25.84 -52.47 79.09
CA TYR A 208 27.00 -53.32 79.30
C TYR A 208 27.84 -52.85 80.50
N VAL A 209 28.22 -51.57 80.54
CA VAL A 209 28.97 -51.00 81.67
C VAL A 209 28.20 -51.11 82.98
N ARG A 210 26.87 -50.89 82.96
CA ARG A 210 26.02 -51.05 84.14
C ARG A 210 26.00 -52.50 84.65
N THR A 211 25.84 -53.48 83.75
CA THR A 211 25.85 -54.90 84.13
C THR A 211 27.20 -55.34 84.70
N LEU A 212 28.32 -54.83 84.16
CA LEU A 212 29.64 -55.08 84.74
C LEU A 212 29.79 -54.42 86.12
N LEU A 213 29.31 -53.18 86.29
CA LEU A 213 29.36 -52.50 87.58
C LEU A 213 28.56 -53.24 88.65
N GLU A 214 27.37 -53.76 88.29
CA GLU A 214 26.56 -54.62 89.15
C GLU A 214 27.29 -55.92 89.53
N ALA A 215 27.96 -56.57 88.57
CA ALA A 215 28.74 -57.79 88.81
C ALA A 215 29.97 -57.57 89.73
N PHE A 216 30.56 -56.38 89.72
CA PHE A 216 31.66 -55.99 90.63
C PHE A 216 31.18 -55.36 91.94
N ASN A 217 29.89 -55.50 92.29
CA ASN A 217 29.29 -54.93 93.50
C ASN A 217 29.51 -53.41 93.66
N GLY A 218 29.57 -52.66 92.56
CA GLY A 218 29.79 -51.21 92.57
C GLY A 218 31.25 -50.77 92.75
N ASN A 219 32.23 -51.68 92.75
CA ASN A 219 33.64 -51.30 92.84
C ASN A 219 34.16 -50.72 91.52
N TYR A 220 34.19 -49.39 91.45
CA TYR A 220 34.63 -48.64 90.28
C TYR A 220 36.10 -48.90 89.88
N ALA A 221 36.99 -49.12 90.85
CA ALA A 221 38.43 -49.31 90.56
C ALA A 221 38.68 -50.60 89.77
N ALA A 222 38.03 -51.70 90.17
CA ALA A 222 38.13 -52.97 89.48
C ALA A 222 37.53 -52.92 88.06
N LEU A 223 36.39 -52.23 87.90
CA LEU A 223 35.76 -52.02 86.60
C LEU A 223 36.66 -51.22 85.65
N ARG A 224 37.25 -50.11 86.13
CA ARG A 224 38.18 -49.29 85.36
C ARG A 224 39.36 -50.13 84.88
N ASP A 225 39.98 -50.89 85.77
CA ASP A 225 41.14 -51.71 85.44
C ASP A 225 40.79 -52.80 84.44
N TYR A 226 39.62 -53.44 84.58
CA TYR A 226 39.13 -54.42 83.61
C TYR A 226 38.91 -53.80 82.22
N LEU A 227 38.23 -52.65 82.14
CA LEU A 227 38.01 -51.96 80.87
C LEU A 227 39.32 -51.50 80.21
N MET A 228 40.27 -51.04 81.02
CA MET A 228 41.60 -50.62 80.57
C MET A 228 42.44 -51.79 80.03
N ILE A 229 42.35 -52.96 80.65
CA ILE A 229 43.03 -54.18 80.17
C ILE A 229 42.33 -54.72 78.92
N ASN A 230 41.00 -54.85 78.93
CA ASN A 230 40.23 -55.40 77.81
C ASN A 230 40.30 -54.50 76.56
N GLY A 231 40.21 -53.18 76.76
CA GLY A 231 40.39 -52.18 75.70
C GLY A 231 41.81 -52.08 75.16
N GLY A 232 42.77 -52.87 75.67
CA GLY A 232 44.14 -52.89 75.17
C GLY A 232 44.93 -51.59 75.40
N MET A 233 44.45 -50.71 76.29
CA MET A 233 45.03 -49.38 76.49
C MET A 233 46.53 -49.44 76.83
N PHE A 234 46.95 -50.45 77.58
CA PHE A 234 48.36 -50.67 77.90
C PHE A 234 49.20 -51.05 76.67
N GLN A 235 48.65 -51.83 75.75
CA GLN A 235 49.32 -52.16 74.49
C GLN A 235 49.44 -50.93 73.60
N GLU A 236 48.40 -50.10 73.54
CA GLU A 236 48.43 -48.83 72.80
C GLU A 236 49.43 -47.84 73.41
N ILE A 237 49.43 -47.65 74.73
CA ILE A 237 50.42 -46.79 75.41
C ILE A 237 51.84 -47.29 75.15
N ALA A 238 52.07 -48.60 75.24
CA ALA A 238 53.37 -49.19 74.92
C ALA A 238 53.76 -48.92 73.46
N LYS A 239 52.83 -49.06 72.51
CA LYS A 239 53.05 -48.79 71.08
C LYS A 239 53.33 -47.31 70.82
N VAL A 240 52.58 -46.39 71.42
CA VAL A 240 52.78 -44.94 71.27
C VAL A 240 54.13 -44.52 71.87
N ASN A 241 54.47 -45.01 73.06
CA ASN A 241 55.77 -44.77 73.68
C ASN A 241 56.91 -45.34 72.84
N ALA A 242 56.76 -46.57 72.33
CA ALA A 242 57.74 -47.17 71.42
C ALA A 242 57.89 -46.35 70.13
N SER A 243 56.78 -45.90 69.54
CA SER A 243 56.78 -45.05 68.33
C SER A 243 57.47 -43.69 68.58
N ALA A 244 57.22 -43.09 69.74
CA ALA A 244 57.87 -41.84 70.15
C ALA A 244 59.38 -42.02 70.38
N ILE A 245 59.81 -43.17 70.90
CA ILE A 245 61.24 -43.50 71.09
C ILE A 245 61.90 -43.94 69.79
N GLN A 246 61.16 -44.54 68.84
CA GLN A 246 61.69 -45.07 67.58
C GLN A 246 62.36 -44.02 66.69
N GLY A 247 61.98 -42.74 66.82
CA GLY A 247 62.61 -41.61 66.12
C GLY A 247 63.70 -40.88 66.90
N LEU A 248 63.91 -41.19 68.18
CA LEU A 248 64.99 -40.61 68.98
C LEU A 248 66.27 -41.39 68.70
N GLN A 249 67.21 -40.77 68.00
CA GLN A 249 68.57 -41.28 67.82
C GLN A 249 69.49 -40.53 68.79
N PRO A 250 69.56 -40.89 70.10
CA PRO A 250 70.46 -40.22 71.01
C PRO A 250 71.91 -40.52 70.59
N LYS A 251 72.61 -39.51 70.07
CA LYS A 251 74.07 -39.55 69.95
C LYS A 251 74.65 -39.41 71.37
N ILE A 252 74.76 -40.53 72.07
CA ILE A 252 75.43 -40.61 73.37
C ILE A 252 76.91 -40.32 73.12
N SER A 253 77.36 -39.11 73.44
CA SER A 253 78.78 -38.76 73.40
C SER A 253 79.45 -39.39 74.61
N ILE A 254 80.12 -40.52 74.39
CA ILE A 254 80.90 -41.20 75.42
C ILE A 254 82.19 -40.39 75.60
N TRP A 255 82.26 -39.51 76.61
CA TRP A 255 83.52 -38.87 76.96
C TRP A 255 84.37 -39.86 77.75
N THR A 256 85.23 -40.59 77.05
CA THR A 256 86.23 -41.46 77.67
C THR A 256 87.46 -40.64 78.06
N THR A 257 87.57 -40.25 79.33
CA THR A 257 88.86 -39.89 79.93
C THR A 257 89.65 -41.18 80.15
N ASN A 258 90.62 -41.47 79.28
CA ASN A 258 91.54 -42.58 79.54
C ASN A 258 92.56 -42.15 80.61
N GLY A 259 92.14 -42.24 81.88
CA GLY A 259 93.00 -42.23 83.06
C GLY A 259 93.44 -43.65 83.38
N ALA A 260 94.75 -43.85 83.38
CA ALA A 260 95.53 -45.04 83.70
C ALA A 260 94.90 -46.11 84.64
N SER A 261 94.89 -47.35 84.17
CA SER A 261 95.26 -48.55 84.95
C SER A 261 95.93 -49.54 84.00
N GLY A 262 97.05 -50.09 84.45
CA GLY A 262 98.15 -50.55 83.59
C GLY A 262 98.00 -51.96 83.00
N ASP A 263 98.85 -52.26 82.00
CA ASP A 263 100.00 -53.13 82.20
C ASP A 263 100.97 -53.05 81.00
N ASN A 264 102.22 -53.44 81.26
CA ASN A 264 103.46 -53.17 80.55
C ASN A 264 103.70 -54.03 79.29
N ASN A 265 104.27 -53.44 78.22
CA ASN A 265 105.64 -53.74 77.74
C ASN A 265 105.97 -53.07 76.38
N ILE A 266 107.02 -52.22 76.39
CA ILE A 266 108.22 -52.13 75.53
C ILE A 266 108.04 -52.57 74.04
N VAL A 267 108.31 -51.76 73.00
CA VAL A 267 109.65 -51.36 72.46
C VAL A 267 109.50 -50.25 71.39
N ASP A 268 110.27 -49.16 71.57
CA ASP A 268 111.03 -48.34 70.58
C ASP A 268 110.30 -47.69 69.36
N GLY A 269 110.43 -46.41 69.02
CA GLY A 269 111.31 -45.33 69.46
C GLY A 269 111.05 -44.03 68.69
N ALA A 270 111.61 -42.93 69.21
CA ALA A 270 111.86 -41.60 68.61
C ALA A 270 110.77 -40.49 68.60
N ALA A 271 111.18 -39.35 69.20
CA ALA A 271 110.68 -37.97 69.11
C ALA A 271 109.55 -37.51 70.05
N GLY A 272 109.92 -37.28 71.32
CA GLY A 272 109.15 -36.50 72.30
C GLY A 272 109.45 -35.00 72.22
N ALA A 273 108.41 -34.21 71.92
CA ALA A 273 108.29 -32.77 72.24
C ALA A 273 106.87 -32.22 71.95
N MET A 274 106.03 -32.93 71.18
CA MET A 274 104.64 -32.53 70.91
C MET A 274 103.58 -33.29 71.74
N LYS A 275 103.99 -34.05 72.77
CA LYS A 275 103.09 -34.95 73.53
C LYS A 275 102.39 -34.26 74.72
N GLU A 276 102.96 -33.20 75.27
CA GLU A 276 102.40 -32.54 76.47
C GLU A 276 101.34 -31.47 76.14
N VAL A 277 101.46 -30.77 75.02
CA VAL A 277 100.43 -29.78 74.58
C VAL A 277 99.18 -30.49 74.01
N ALA A 278 99.32 -31.70 73.47
CA ALA A 278 98.20 -32.52 73.00
C ALA A 278 97.36 -33.13 74.14
N GLY A 279 97.90 -33.20 75.37
CA GLY A 279 97.21 -33.74 76.55
C GLY A 279 96.18 -32.79 77.15
N VAL A 280 96.47 -31.49 77.19
CA VAL A 280 95.57 -30.46 77.75
C VAL A 280 94.36 -30.23 76.84
N TYR A 281 94.54 -30.32 75.51
CA TYR A 281 93.46 -30.15 74.53
C TYR A 281 92.44 -31.30 74.55
N LYS A 282 92.80 -32.47 75.12
CA LYS A 282 91.89 -33.63 75.28
C LYS A 282 91.09 -33.62 76.58
N MET A 283 91.40 -32.74 77.53
CA MET A 283 90.67 -32.65 78.81
C MET A 283 89.53 -31.62 78.81
N LEU A 284 89.45 -30.76 77.79
CA LEU A 284 88.30 -29.89 77.61
C LEU A 284 87.14 -30.71 77.03
N PRO A 285 85.99 -30.82 77.71
CA PRO A 285 84.80 -31.39 77.09
C PRO A 285 84.46 -30.56 75.85
N PRO A 286 84.00 -31.17 74.75
CA PRO A 286 83.70 -30.47 73.50
C PRO A 286 82.38 -29.68 73.66
N LEU A 287 82.39 -28.64 74.49
CA LEU A 287 81.24 -27.75 74.69
C LEU A 287 80.97 -26.91 73.44
N PHE A 288 81.99 -26.63 72.62
CA PHE A 288 81.84 -25.79 71.44
C PHE A 288 81.30 -26.53 70.20
N GLN A 289 81.66 -27.82 70.02
CA GLN A 289 81.06 -28.65 68.96
C GLN A 289 79.60 -29.00 69.28
N THR A 290 79.28 -29.20 70.56
CA THR A 290 77.91 -29.51 70.99
C THR A 290 76.99 -28.29 70.88
N VAL A 291 77.49 -27.07 71.12
CA VAL A 291 76.70 -25.84 70.90
C VAL A 291 76.48 -25.56 69.41
N ASP A 292 77.49 -25.74 68.55
CA ASP A 292 77.35 -25.56 67.09
C ASP A 292 76.37 -26.58 66.49
N GLU A 293 76.45 -27.86 66.89
CA GLU A 293 75.53 -28.89 66.40
C GLU A 293 74.10 -28.82 67.00
N GLN A 294 73.91 -28.27 68.20
CA GLN A 294 72.58 -28.14 68.82
C GLN A 294 71.88 -26.81 68.52
N THR A 295 72.62 -25.72 68.24
CA THR A 295 72.05 -24.37 68.06
C THR A 295 72.33 -23.74 66.70
N GLY A 296 73.26 -24.28 65.90
CA GLY A 296 73.57 -23.81 64.54
C GLY A 296 74.31 -22.47 64.45
N MET A 297 74.92 -21.99 65.53
CA MET A 297 75.68 -20.73 65.54
C MET A 297 77.20 -20.95 65.45
N VAL A 298 77.80 -20.50 64.35
CA VAL A 298 79.25 -20.56 64.11
C VAL A 298 79.97 -19.44 64.89
N PRO A 299 81.01 -19.74 65.70
CA PRO A 299 81.75 -18.72 66.43
C PRO A 299 82.68 -17.86 65.53
N PRO A 300 83.08 -16.65 65.96
CA PRO A 300 83.84 -15.70 65.14
C PRO A 300 85.18 -16.23 64.61
N SER A 301 85.52 -15.82 63.39
CA SER A 301 86.60 -16.38 62.55
C SER A 301 88.03 -16.23 63.07
N TRP A 302 88.29 -15.47 64.13
CA TRP A 302 89.62 -15.39 64.76
C TRP A 302 89.89 -16.50 65.79
N LEU A 303 88.87 -17.27 66.17
CA LEU A 303 88.97 -18.40 67.12
C LEU A 303 89.11 -19.77 66.42
N ALA A 304 88.86 -19.84 65.11
CA ALA A 304 88.83 -21.08 64.33
C ALA A 304 89.84 -21.03 63.18
N ARG A 305 91.12 -21.31 63.46
CA ARG A 305 92.10 -21.58 62.40
C ARG A 305 93.12 -22.63 62.83
N SER A 306 92.80 -23.89 62.55
CA SER A 306 93.79 -24.87 62.06
C SER A 306 93.11 -26.12 61.48
N THR A 307 93.30 -26.27 60.17
CA THR A 307 93.50 -27.51 59.39
C THR A 307 92.36 -28.52 59.25
N ASN A 308 91.68 -28.49 58.09
CA ASN A 308 91.96 -29.48 57.04
C ASN A 308 91.37 -29.03 55.68
N SER A 309 92.24 -28.68 54.73
CA SER A 309 92.00 -28.84 53.29
C SER A 309 92.67 -30.18 52.91
N THR A 310 92.05 -31.11 52.19
CA THR A 310 91.85 -31.09 50.74
C THR A 310 91.21 -32.43 50.32
N ILE A 311 90.74 -32.42 49.06
CA ILE A 311 90.54 -33.54 48.11
C ILE A 311 89.11 -34.09 47.99
N SER A 312 88.47 -33.63 46.91
CA SER A 312 87.28 -34.16 46.25
C SER A 312 87.55 -35.48 45.52
N HIS A 313 86.58 -36.41 45.49
CA HIS A 313 86.10 -37.09 44.28
C HIS A 313 84.90 -38.01 44.55
N GLN A 314 83.90 -37.88 43.67
CA GLN A 314 82.64 -38.65 43.48
C GLN A 314 81.54 -38.51 44.53
#